data_AF-A0A0K0LFF4-F1
#
_entry.id   AF-A0A0K0LFF4-F1
#
_cell.length_a   1.000
_cell.length_b   1.000
_cell.length_c   1.000
_cell.angle_alpha   90.00
_cell.angle_beta   90.00
_cell.angle_gamma   90.00
#
_symmetry.space_group_name_H-M   'P 1'
#
loop_
_entity.id
_entity.type
_entity.pdbx_description
1 polymer ?
#
loop_
_entity_poly.entity_id
_entity_poly.type
_entity_poly.pdbx_seq_one_letter_code
_entity_poly.pdbx_strand_id
1 'polypeptide(L)'
;MAHATQLGLQDAASPIMEELIHFHDHALMVVFLISTLVLFIITSLLTTKLSSTNTVDAQEIELVWTVMPAITLIVIALPSLRILYLMDEVNFPEITVKTIGHQWYWSYEYSDLKDLAFDSYMVPLNDLSPGDFRLLEVDNRMMIPFASSTRVMITAEDVLHSWAVPSLGVKLDAIPGRLNQASFTIGHPGVYYGQCSEICGANHSFMPIVLEATLHSAFFKWLNLK
;
A
#
# COMPACT_ATOMS: atom_id res chain seq x y z
N MET A 1 0.61 -1.61 -11.96
CA MET A 1 0.42 -0.15 -11.77
C MET A 1 -1.04 0.21 -11.96
N ALA A 2 -1.44 1.42 -11.59
CA ALA A 2 -2.78 1.91 -11.86
C ALA A 2 -3.04 2.04 -13.37
N HIS A 3 -4.28 1.79 -13.79
CA HIS A 3 -4.70 1.95 -15.18
C HIS A 3 -5.83 2.99 -15.30
N ALA A 4 -6.05 3.50 -16.51
CA ALA A 4 -7.08 4.52 -16.74
C ALA A 4 -8.46 3.98 -16.32
N THR A 5 -9.27 4.84 -15.70
CA THR A 5 -10.63 4.53 -15.22
C THR A 5 -10.74 3.39 -14.19
N GLN A 6 -9.64 3.07 -13.51
CA GLN A 6 -9.64 2.09 -12.43
C GLN A 6 -10.53 2.54 -11.26
N LEU A 7 -11.35 1.62 -10.73
CA LEU A 7 -12.25 1.87 -9.60
C LEU A 7 -11.72 1.31 -8.28
N GLY A 8 -11.05 0.16 -8.32
CA GLY A 8 -10.58 -0.56 -7.14
C GLY A 8 -9.09 -0.40 -6.86
N LEU A 9 -8.59 -1.25 -5.97
CA LEU A 9 -7.15 -1.39 -5.70
C LEU A 9 -6.41 -1.94 -6.94
N GLN A 10 -5.09 -1.74 -6.98
CA GLN A 10 -4.24 -2.40 -7.99
C GLN A 10 -4.21 -3.91 -7.73
N ASP A 11 -4.00 -4.68 -8.79
CA ASP A 11 -3.81 -6.12 -8.69
C ASP A 11 -2.68 -6.45 -7.71
N ALA A 12 -2.95 -7.39 -6.82
CA ALA A 12 -2.01 -7.82 -5.82
C ALA A 12 -0.82 -8.54 -6.46
N ALA A 13 0.37 -8.23 -5.98
CA ALA A 13 1.62 -8.87 -6.35
C ALA A 13 2.30 -9.57 -5.16
N SER A 14 1.77 -9.41 -3.95
CA SER A 14 2.20 -10.06 -2.73
C SER A 14 1.02 -10.77 -2.05
N PRO A 15 1.27 -11.85 -1.27
CA PRO A 15 0.21 -12.54 -0.53
C PRO A 15 -0.53 -11.62 0.46
N ILE A 16 0.18 -10.68 1.09
CA ILE A 16 -0.43 -9.71 2.00
C ILE A 16 -1.40 -8.78 1.26
N MET A 17 -1.05 -8.33 0.05
CA MET A 17 -1.95 -7.47 -0.72
C MET A 17 -3.22 -8.22 -1.16
N GLU A 18 -3.14 -9.53 -1.41
CA GLU A 18 -4.32 -10.36 -1.67
C GLU A 18 -5.26 -10.40 -0.45
N GLU A 19 -4.72 -10.65 0.75
CA GLU A 19 -5.49 -10.62 2.00
C GLU A 19 -6.11 -9.23 2.26
N LEU A 20 -5.37 -8.15 1.96
CA LEU A 20 -5.87 -6.78 2.09
C LEU A 20 -7.01 -6.48 1.10
N ILE A 21 -6.97 -6.99 -0.13
CA ILE A 21 -8.08 -6.85 -1.08
C ILE A 21 -9.33 -7.59 -0.56
N HIS A 22 -9.16 -8.82 -0.07
CA HIS A 22 -10.28 -9.57 0.51
C HIS A 22 -10.88 -8.90 1.75
N PHE A 23 -10.03 -8.35 2.62
CA PHE A 23 -10.48 -7.59 3.78
C PHE A 23 -11.18 -6.28 3.38
N HIS A 24 -10.65 -5.58 2.39
CA HIS A 24 -11.29 -4.39 1.82
C HIS A 24 -12.69 -4.72 1.31
N ASP A 25 -12.86 -5.79 0.54
CA ASP A 25 -14.16 -6.20 0.01
C ASP A 25 -15.15 -6.57 1.12
N HIS A 26 -14.67 -7.26 2.17
CA HIS A 26 -15.48 -7.56 3.35
C HIS A 26 -15.95 -6.28 4.07
N ALA A 27 -15.05 -5.32 4.31
CA ALA A 27 -15.39 -4.06 4.94
C ALA A 27 -16.33 -3.21 4.05
N LEU A 28 -16.07 -3.18 2.75
CA LEU A 28 -16.85 -2.43 1.77
C LEU A 28 -18.28 -2.96 1.66
N MET A 29 -18.47 -4.29 1.73
CA MET A 29 -19.80 -4.91 1.81
C MET A 29 -20.59 -4.38 3.02
N VAL A 30 -19.96 -4.26 4.19
CA VAL A 30 -20.60 -3.71 5.40
C VAL A 30 -20.94 -2.23 5.23
N VAL A 31 -20.03 -1.43 4.63
CA VAL A 31 -20.28 -0.01 4.34
C VAL A 31 -21.47 0.16 3.39
N PHE A 32 -21.55 -0.64 2.32
CA PHE A 32 -22.71 -0.62 1.41
C PHE A 32 -24.01 -1.03 2.11
N LEU A 33 -23.98 -2.06 2.96
CA LEU A 33 -25.15 -2.48 3.73
C LEU A 33 -25.67 -1.35 4.64
N ILE A 34 -24.78 -0.70 5.41
CA ILE A 34 -25.17 0.38 6.33
C ILE A 34 -25.65 1.60 5.55
N SER A 35 -24.92 2.02 4.52
CA SER A 35 -25.29 3.21 3.73
C SER A 35 -26.63 3.05 3.01
N THR A 36 -26.90 1.88 2.43
CA THR A 36 -28.19 1.58 1.80
C THR A 36 -29.32 1.49 2.82
N LEU A 37 -29.09 0.91 4.00
CA LEU A 37 -30.06 0.88 5.09
C LEU A 37 -30.43 2.29 5.57
N VAL A 38 -29.43 3.15 5.81
CA VAL A 38 -29.65 4.54 6.22
C VAL A 38 -30.40 5.32 5.15
N LEU A 39 -30.02 5.18 3.88
CA LEU A 39 -30.71 5.81 2.77
C LEU A 39 -32.18 5.34 2.67
N PHE A 40 -32.43 4.05 2.87
CA PHE A 40 -33.78 3.49 2.90
C PHE A 40 -34.62 4.04 4.06
N ILE A 41 -34.06 4.12 5.28
CA ILE A 41 -34.75 4.70 6.44
C ILE A 41 -35.11 6.17 6.17
N ILE A 42 -34.16 6.97 5.68
CA ILE A 42 -34.41 8.39 5.38
C ILE A 42 -35.51 8.53 4.32
N THR A 43 -35.42 7.80 3.21
CA THR A 43 -36.41 7.88 2.13
C THR A 43 -37.80 7.42 2.57
N SER A 44 -37.90 6.35 3.36
CA SER A 44 -39.20 5.86 3.88
C SER A 44 -39.84 6.84 4.86
N LEU A 45 -39.06 7.44 5.77
CA LEU A 45 -39.55 8.45 6.72
C LEU A 45 -40.02 9.73 6.02
N LEU A 46 -39.34 10.16 4.96
CA LEU A 46 -39.70 11.39 4.23
C LEU A 46 -40.87 11.21 3.25
N THR A 47 -41.20 9.99 2.86
CA THR A 47 -42.22 9.73 1.81
C THR A 47 -43.58 9.32 2.37
N THR A 48 -43.68 8.97 3.66
CA THR A 48 -44.96 8.61 4.27
C THR A 48 -45.84 9.84 4.52
N LYS A 49 -47.15 9.70 4.29
CA LYS A 49 -48.15 10.72 4.64
C LYS A 49 -48.71 10.54 6.06
N LEU A 50 -48.46 9.39 6.67
CA LEU A 50 -48.94 9.08 8.02
C LEU A 50 -48.11 9.88 9.03
N SER A 51 -48.76 10.37 10.09
CA SER A 51 -48.09 11.10 11.16
C SER A 51 -48.37 10.46 12.51
N SER A 52 -47.33 10.44 13.36
CA SER A 52 -47.42 10.15 14.78
C SER A 52 -46.51 11.13 15.49
N THR A 53 -47.08 12.01 16.31
CA THR A 53 -46.36 13.08 17.02
C THR A 53 -46.34 12.87 18.54
N ASN A 54 -46.94 11.76 19.00
CA ASN A 54 -46.92 11.41 20.41
C ASN A 54 -45.51 10.97 20.81
N THR A 55 -45.15 11.22 22.06
CA THR A 55 -43.92 10.69 22.66
C THR A 55 -44.01 9.17 22.73
N VAL A 56 -43.02 8.49 22.13
CA VAL A 56 -42.86 7.03 22.21
C VAL A 56 -41.60 6.75 23.03
N ASP A 57 -41.64 5.72 23.87
CA ASP A 57 -40.47 5.28 24.62
C ASP A 57 -39.36 4.78 23.67
N ALA A 58 -38.11 5.12 23.95
CA ALA A 58 -36.97 4.88 23.06
C ALA A 58 -36.05 3.73 23.51
N GLN A 59 -36.26 3.18 24.72
CA GLN A 59 -35.30 2.26 25.35
C GLN A 59 -35.02 1.01 24.49
N GLU A 60 -36.07 0.44 23.91
CA GLU A 60 -35.95 -0.77 23.09
C GLU A 60 -35.16 -0.54 21.79
N ILE A 61 -35.38 0.60 21.11
CA ILE A 61 -34.64 0.91 19.87
C ILE A 61 -33.21 1.35 20.17
N GLU A 62 -33.00 2.02 21.30
CA GLU A 62 -31.67 2.40 21.80
C GLU A 62 -30.78 1.19 22.05
N LEU A 63 -31.33 0.13 22.64
CA LEU A 63 -30.62 -1.13 22.82
C LEU A 63 -30.22 -1.74 21.47
N VAL A 64 -31.14 -1.79 20.51
CA VAL A 64 -30.90 -2.39 19.18
C VAL A 64 -29.81 -1.63 18.43
N TRP A 65 -29.90 -0.30 18.29
CA TRP A 65 -28.91 0.47 17.53
C TRP A 65 -27.57 0.62 18.26
N THR A 66 -27.47 0.19 19.53
CA THR A 66 -26.19 0.17 20.26
C THR A 66 -25.51 -1.18 20.11
N VAL A 67 -26.27 -2.28 20.28
CA VAL A 67 -25.73 -3.64 20.20
C VAL A 67 -25.39 -4.02 18.76
N MET A 68 -26.23 -3.65 17.78
CA MET A 68 -26.00 -4.03 16.37
C MET A 68 -24.67 -3.48 15.82
N PRO A 69 -24.35 -2.17 15.93
CA PRO A 69 -23.05 -1.66 15.50
C PRO A 69 -21.87 -2.26 16.26
N ALA A 70 -22.02 -2.56 17.56
CA ALA A 70 -20.97 -3.21 18.33
C ALA A 70 -20.61 -4.58 17.76
N ILE A 71 -21.62 -5.39 17.40
CA ILE A 71 -21.41 -6.69 16.72
C ILE A 71 -20.76 -6.48 15.35
N THR A 72 -21.23 -5.50 14.56
CA THR A 72 -20.65 -5.18 13.25
C THR A 72 -19.17 -4.82 13.34
N LEU A 73 -18.77 -4.03 14.33
CA LEU A 73 -17.36 -3.68 14.56
C LEU A 73 -16.51 -4.90 14.89
N ILE A 74 -17.02 -5.84 15.71
CA ILE A 74 -16.30 -7.09 16.02
C ILE A 74 -16.08 -7.92 14.76
N VAL A 75 -17.11 -8.05 13.90
CA VAL A 75 -17.02 -8.79 12.64
C VAL A 75 -15.95 -8.22 11.70
N ILE A 76 -15.80 -6.90 11.63
CA ILE A 76 -14.73 -6.25 10.85
C ILE A 76 -13.36 -6.39 11.55
N ALA A 77 -13.32 -6.23 12.87
CA ALA A 77 -12.06 -6.18 13.62
C ALA A 77 -11.31 -7.52 13.62
N LEU A 78 -12.01 -8.66 13.68
CA LEU A 78 -11.35 -9.97 13.73
C LEU A 78 -10.46 -10.28 12.50
N PRO A 79 -10.94 -10.19 11.24
CA PRO A 79 -10.07 -10.37 10.07
C PRO A 79 -9.00 -9.28 9.98
N SER A 80 -9.32 -8.03 10.36
CA SER A 80 -8.34 -6.92 10.37
C SER A 80 -7.14 -7.22 11.27
N LEU A 81 -7.39 -7.64 12.51
CA LEU A 81 -6.35 -7.98 13.47
C LEU A 81 -5.53 -9.19 13.01
N ARG A 82 -6.18 -10.20 12.42
CA ARG A 82 -5.46 -11.36 11.85
C ARG A 82 -4.44 -10.92 10.81
N ILE A 83 -4.83 -10.06 9.86
CA ILE A 83 -3.92 -9.55 8.82
C ILE A 83 -2.80 -8.72 9.43
N LEU A 84 -3.11 -7.87 10.42
CA LEU A 84 -2.10 -7.08 11.13
C LEU A 84 -0.98 -7.95 11.71
N TYR A 85 -1.32 -9.06 12.38
CA TYR A 85 -0.33 -9.98 12.92
C TYR A 85 0.42 -10.77 11.84
N LEU A 86 -0.24 -11.12 10.72
CA LEU A 86 0.44 -11.76 9.57
C LEU A 86 1.47 -10.84 8.91
N MET A 87 1.21 -9.52 8.88
CA MET A 87 2.13 -8.53 8.33
C MET A 87 3.37 -8.32 9.20
N ASP A 88 3.23 -8.45 10.52
CA ASP A 88 4.31 -8.26 11.48
C ASP A 88 5.16 -9.53 11.69
N GLU A 89 4.71 -10.68 11.18
CA GLU A 89 5.44 -11.94 11.31
C GLU A 89 6.80 -11.85 10.58
N VAL A 90 7.88 -11.86 11.36
CA VAL A 90 9.24 -11.72 10.84
C VAL A 90 9.67 -13.03 10.18
N ASN A 91 9.51 -13.09 8.87
CA ASN A 91 10.13 -14.12 8.05
C ASN A 91 11.67 -13.94 8.04
N PHE A 92 12.41 -15.04 7.86
CA PHE A 92 13.83 -14.99 7.55
C PHE A 92 13.99 -14.46 6.11
N PRO A 93 14.44 -13.21 5.90
CA PRO A 93 14.56 -12.69 4.55
C PRO A 93 15.78 -13.33 3.87
N GLU A 94 15.64 -13.55 2.56
CA GLU A 94 16.76 -13.98 1.73
C GLU A 94 17.62 -12.78 1.32
N ILE A 95 17.02 -11.59 1.23
CA ILE A 95 17.68 -10.35 0.81
C ILE A 95 17.20 -9.20 1.68
N THR A 96 18.13 -8.38 2.16
CA THR A 96 17.85 -7.06 2.72
C THR A 96 18.31 -5.97 1.76
N VAL A 97 17.43 -5.00 1.51
CA VAL A 97 17.76 -3.79 0.76
C VAL A 97 17.47 -2.60 1.66
N LYS A 98 18.43 -1.70 1.82
CA LYS A 98 18.18 -0.44 2.51
C LYS A 98 17.77 0.62 1.49
N THR A 99 16.71 1.33 1.80
CA THR A 99 16.14 2.39 0.98
C THR A 99 16.18 3.69 1.75
N ILE A 100 16.77 4.72 1.15
CA ILE A 100 17.00 6.01 1.78
C ILE A 100 16.29 7.09 0.96
N GLY A 101 15.39 7.83 1.60
CA GLY A 101 14.72 8.97 0.99
C GLY A 101 15.56 10.25 1.05
N HIS A 102 15.59 10.98 -0.07
CA HIS A 102 16.26 12.27 -0.25
C HIS A 102 15.36 13.25 -1.01
N GLN A 103 15.62 14.55 -0.92
CA GLN A 103 15.00 15.59 -1.74
C GLN A 103 15.70 15.65 -3.11
N TRP A 104 15.15 15.14 -4.20
CA TRP A 104 13.89 14.40 -4.37
C TRP A 104 14.15 13.16 -5.22
N TYR A 105 14.68 12.13 -4.58
CA TYR A 105 15.05 10.85 -5.17
C TYR A 105 15.17 9.76 -4.09
N TRP A 106 15.34 8.52 -4.50
CA TRP A 106 15.60 7.40 -3.60
C TRP A 106 16.99 6.84 -3.86
N SER A 107 17.71 6.45 -2.81
CA SER A 107 18.91 5.62 -2.96
C SER A 107 18.67 4.23 -2.38
N TYR A 108 19.31 3.23 -2.99
CA TYR A 108 19.18 1.82 -2.61
C TYR A 108 20.57 1.22 -2.32
N GLU A 109 20.70 0.52 -1.20
CA GLU A 109 21.93 -0.17 -0.78
C GLU A 109 21.68 -1.68 -0.61
N TYR A 110 22.53 -2.51 -1.22
CA TYR A 110 22.44 -3.98 -1.23
C TYR A 110 23.53 -4.64 -0.37
N SER A 111 23.85 -4.04 0.78
CA SER A 111 25.01 -4.35 1.63
C SER A 111 25.17 -5.81 2.04
N ASP A 112 24.09 -6.58 2.12
CA ASP A 112 24.12 -7.99 2.54
C ASP A 112 24.79 -8.90 1.51
N LEU A 113 24.69 -8.56 0.22
CA LEU A 113 25.21 -9.38 -0.88
C LEU A 113 26.47 -8.78 -1.50
N LYS A 114 26.50 -7.45 -1.63
CA LYS A 114 27.60 -6.69 -2.23
C LYS A 114 27.55 -5.26 -1.72
N ASP A 115 28.69 -4.61 -1.57
CA ASP A 115 28.74 -3.18 -1.28
C ASP A 115 28.34 -2.35 -2.52
N LEU A 116 27.06 -2.46 -2.89
CA LEU A 116 26.43 -1.83 -4.04
C LEU A 116 25.44 -0.79 -3.53
N ALA A 117 25.62 0.46 -3.96
CA ALA A 117 24.70 1.56 -3.73
C ALA A 117 24.47 2.34 -5.04
N PHE A 118 23.25 2.82 -5.25
CA PHE A 118 22.93 3.69 -6.38
C PHE A 118 21.71 4.57 -6.08
N ASP A 119 21.63 5.69 -6.79
CA ASP A 119 20.50 6.60 -6.76
C ASP A 119 19.49 6.27 -7.86
N SER A 120 18.23 6.61 -7.62
CA SER A 120 17.07 6.38 -8.48
C SER A 120 16.29 7.68 -8.62
N TYR A 121 16.47 8.34 -9.77
CA TYR A 121 15.82 9.58 -10.14
C TYR A 121 14.71 9.34 -11.15
N MET A 122 13.67 10.16 -11.09
CA MET A 122 12.62 10.17 -12.12
C MET A 122 13.20 10.54 -13.49
N VAL A 123 12.85 9.78 -14.52
CA VAL A 123 13.23 10.13 -15.90
C VAL A 123 12.47 11.40 -16.33
N PRO A 124 13.16 12.45 -16.81
CA PRO A 124 12.51 13.66 -17.30
C PRO A 124 11.61 13.39 -18.51
N LEU A 125 10.55 14.18 -18.68
CA LEU A 125 9.56 14.00 -19.76
C LEU A 125 10.20 13.94 -21.17
N ASN A 126 11.26 14.72 -21.40
CA ASN A 126 11.93 14.79 -22.70
C ASN A 126 12.80 13.56 -23.00
N ASP A 127 13.15 12.78 -21.97
CA ASP A 127 14.05 11.62 -22.06
C ASP A 127 13.27 10.29 -22.04
N LEU A 128 11.94 10.34 -21.95
CA LEU A 128 11.09 9.15 -21.99
C LEU A 128 11.08 8.51 -23.38
N SER A 129 11.18 7.19 -23.39
CA SER A 129 11.02 6.37 -24.60
C SER A 129 9.53 6.13 -24.92
N PRO A 130 9.17 5.86 -26.19
CA PRO A 130 7.80 5.50 -26.54
C PRO A 130 7.32 4.26 -25.76
N GLY A 131 6.28 4.43 -24.93
CA GLY A 131 5.72 3.39 -24.06
C GLY A 131 6.00 3.60 -22.57
N ASP A 132 6.94 4.48 -22.22
CA ASP A 132 7.28 4.79 -20.83
C ASP A 132 6.18 5.58 -20.12
N PHE A 133 6.08 5.37 -18.80
CA PHE A 133 5.09 6.05 -17.98
C PHE A 133 5.60 7.39 -17.43
N ARG A 134 4.93 8.47 -17.85
CA ARG A 134 5.17 9.81 -17.32
C ARG A 134 5.06 9.86 -15.79
N LEU A 135 6.07 10.43 -15.14
CA LEU A 135 6.21 10.57 -13.68
C LEU A 135 6.43 9.28 -12.89
N LEU A 136 6.53 8.13 -13.55
CA LEU A 136 6.68 6.84 -12.88
C LEU A 136 8.01 6.16 -13.21
N GLU A 137 8.54 6.34 -14.42
CA GLU A 137 9.85 5.78 -14.76
C GLU A 137 10.98 6.42 -13.95
N VAL A 138 11.99 5.58 -13.66
CA VAL A 138 13.25 5.97 -13.02
C VAL A 138 14.43 5.50 -13.86
N ASP A 139 15.57 6.17 -13.69
CA ASP A 139 16.83 5.83 -14.35
C ASP A 139 17.42 4.49 -13.87
N ASN A 140 17.32 4.19 -12.57
CA ASN A 140 17.78 2.97 -11.95
C ASN A 140 16.65 2.34 -11.11
N ARG A 141 16.21 1.14 -11.51
CA ARG A 141 15.18 0.39 -10.79
C ARG A 141 15.79 -0.41 -9.63
N MET A 142 15.03 -0.57 -8.55
CA MET A 142 15.35 -1.50 -7.48
C MET A 142 15.08 -2.94 -7.97
N MET A 143 16.12 -3.71 -8.22
CA MET A 143 16.01 -5.09 -8.70
C MET A 143 15.99 -6.07 -7.53
N ILE A 144 15.08 -7.04 -7.55
CA ILE A 144 15.04 -8.17 -6.61
C ILE A 144 14.64 -9.47 -7.33
N PRO A 145 14.97 -10.66 -6.80
CA PRO A 145 14.41 -11.90 -7.29
C PRO A 145 12.93 -12.06 -6.88
N PHE A 146 12.09 -12.54 -7.80
CA PHE A 146 10.72 -12.95 -7.45
C PHE A 146 10.74 -14.26 -6.63
N ALA A 147 9.65 -14.51 -5.92
CA ALA A 147 9.45 -15.65 -5.01
C ALA A 147 10.45 -15.75 -3.83
N SER A 148 11.22 -14.69 -3.59
CA SER A 148 12.12 -14.58 -2.43
C SER A 148 11.58 -13.61 -1.40
N SER A 149 11.73 -13.95 -0.11
CA SER A 149 11.39 -13.03 0.97
C SER A 149 12.40 -11.88 1.01
N THR A 150 11.92 -10.66 0.78
CA THR A 150 12.73 -9.45 0.77
C THR A 150 12.38 -8.59 1.98
N ARG A 151 13.40 -8.19 2.74
CA ARG A 151 13.29 -7.16 3.78
C ARG A 151 13.75 -5.83 3.20
N VAL A 152 12.96 -4.78 3.37
CA VAL A 152 13.36 -3.42 3.02
C VAL A 152 13.50 -2.60 4.30
N MET A 153 14.67 -2.01 4.49
CA MET A 153 14.98 -1.13 5.62
C MET A 153 14.86 0.32 5.14
N ILE A 154 13.91 1.07 5.67
CA ILE A 154 13.49 2.37 5.13
C ILE A 154 13.89 3.47 6.12
N THR A 155 14.62 4.47 5.64
CA THR A 155 15.03 5.68 6.40
C THR A 155 15.11 6.87 5.46
N ALA A 156 15.34 8.07 5.98
CA ALA A 156 15.65 9.27 5.20
C ALA A 156 16.94 9.94 5.70
N GLU A 157 17.54 10.78 4.87
CA GLU A 157 18.71 11.61 5.24
C GLU A 157 18.37 13.09 5.47
N ASP A 158 17.21 13.56 5.01
CA ASP A 158 16.80 14.97 5.12
C ASP A 158 15.46 15.18 5.85
N VAL A 159 14.34 15.06 5.16
CA VAL A 159 12.98 15.29 5.64
C VAL A 159 12.21 13.96 5.68
N LEU A 160 10.95 14.02 6.08
CA LEU A 160 10.07 12.86 6.01
C LEU A 160 9.77 12.51 4.54
N HIS A 161 9.86 11.23 4.24
CA HIS A 161 9.35 10.63 3.00
C HIS A 161 8.53 9.38 3.36
N SER A 162 7.92 8.73 2.38
CA SER A 162 7.25 7.45 2.61
C SER A 162 7.40 6.56 1.41
N TRP A 163 8.02 5.40 1.61
CA TRP A 163 8.28 4.43 0.56
C TRP A 163 7.04 3.55 0.40
N ALA A 164 6.36 3.68 -0.73
CA ALA A 164 5.08 3.02 -0.96
C ALA A 164 5.02 2.36 -2.33
N VAL A 165 4.69 1.06 -2.35
CA VAL A 165 4.44 0.27 -3.55
C VAL A 165 3.07 -0.40 -3.39
N PRO A 166 1.99 0.21 -3.93
CA PRO A 166 0.62 -0.21 -3.64
C PRO A 166 0.29 -1.67 -4.03
N SER A 167 0.80 -2.16 -5.17
CA SER A 167 0.58 -3.54 -5.59
C SER A 167 1.18 -4.58 -4.64
N LEU A 168 2.13 -4.18 -3.79
CA LEU A 168 2.72 -5.03 -2.76
C LEU A 168 2.04 -4.89 -1.39
N GLY A 169 1.11 -3.95 -1.24
CA GLY A 169 0.51 -3.63 0.06
C GLY A 169 1.50 -3.01 1.04
N VAL A 170 2.59 -2.40 0.55
CA VAL A 170 3.64 -1.81 1.39
C VAL A 170 3.57 -0.30 1.30
N LYS A 171 3.47 0.35 2.45
CA LYS A 171 3.70 1.77 2.66
C LYS A 171 4.34 1.95 4.03
N LEU A 172 5.52 2.53 4.08
CA LEU A 172 6.20 2.79 5.35
C LEU A 172 7.03 4.07 5.27
N ASP A 173 6.95 4.86 6.34
CA ASP A 173 7.58 6.17 6.38
C ASP A 173 9.09 6.05 6.54
N ALA A 174 9.80 6.87 5.76
CA ALA A 174 11.22 7.11 5.84
C ALA A 174 11.44 8.32 6.76
N ILE A 175 11.96 8.06 7.96
CA ILE A 175 12.08 9.06 9.02
C ILE A 175 13.58 9.27 9.31
N PRO A 176 14.10 10.51 9.23
CA PRO A 176 15.50 10.77 9.56
C PRO A 176 15.84 10.30 10.98
N GLY A 177 16.92 9.52 11.09
CA GLY A 177 17.36 8.96 12.38
C GLY A 177 16.56 7.74 12.88
N ARG A 178 15.63 7.19 12.09
CA ARG A 178 14.92 5.95 12.40
C ARG A 178 14.93 4.98 11.23
N LEU A 179 15.37 3.76 11.50
CA LEU A 179 15.35 2.67 10.52
C LEU A 179 14.10 1.83 10.71
N ASN A 180 13.13 2.03 9.82
CA ASN A 180 11.91 1.22 9.77
C ASN A 180 12.14 -0.02 8.90
N GLN A 181 11.35 -1.08 9.09
CA GLN A 181 11.44 -2.29 8.30
C GLN A 181 10.08 -2.74 7.78
N ALA A 182 10.05 -3.24 6.56
CA ALA A 182 8.93 -3.99 6.00
C ALA A 182 9.46 -5.25 5.30
N SER A 183 8.63 -6.28 5.26
CA SER A 183 8.95 -7.53 4.55
C SER A 183 7.85 -7.83 3.56
N PHE A 184 8.22 -8.32 2.37
CA PHE A 184 7.28 -8.77 1.37
C PHE A 184 7.90 -9.85 0.49
N THR A 185 7.04 -10.61 -0.19
CA THR A 185 7.41 -11.59 -1.21
C THR A 185 6.59 -11.31 -2.45
N ILE A 186 7.23 -11.29 -3.62
CA ILE A 186 6.56 -11.04 -4.90
C ILE A 186 6.30 -12.38 -5.59
N GLY A 187 5.05 -12.67 -5.93
CA GLY A 187 4.67 -13.97 -6.50
C GLY A 187 5.14 -14.19 -7.95
N HIS A 188 5.38 -13.11 -8.70
CA HIS A 188 5.59 -13.17 -10.14
C HIS A 188 6.70 -12.20 -10.59
N PRO A 189 7.43 -12.50 -11.67
CA PRO A 189 8.31 -11.51 -12.31
C PRO A 189 7.50 -10.33 -12.85
N GLY A 190 8.05 -9.13 -12.80
CA GLY A 190 7.38 -7.94 -13.31
C GLY A 190 7.98 -6.63 -12.82
N VAL A 191 7.37 -5.52 -13.23
CA VAL A 191 7.74 -4.16 -12.81
C VAL A 191 6.59 -3.57 -12.00
N TYR A 192 6.91 -3.12 -10.79
CA TYR A 192 5.96 -2.62 -9.81
C TYR A 192 6.30 -1.17 -9.48
N TYR A 193 5.29 -0.31 -9.57
CA TYR A 193 5.45 1.13 -9.45
C TYR A 193 4.88 1.62 -8.13
N GLY A 194 5.55 2.64 -7.59
CA GLY A 194 5.21 3.33 -6.36
C GLY A 194 5.53 4.81 -6.47
N GLN A 195 5.09 5.58 -5.47
CA GLN A 195 5.41 7.00 -5.35
C GLN A 195 5.60 7.37 -3.88
N CYS A 196 6.38 8.43 -3.64
CA CYS A 196 6.49 8.99 -2.30
C CYS A 196 5.11 9.37 -1.76
N SER A 197 4.80 8.91 -0.55
CA SER A 197 3.47 9.04 0.06
C SER A 197 3.45 9.90 1.34
N GLU A 198 4.46 10.77 1.50
CA GLU A 198 4.59 11.76 2.58
C GLU A 198 5.18 13.06 2.01
N ILE A 199 4.65 14.22 2.43
CA ILE A 199 4.99 15.51 1.82
C ILE A 199 6.45 15.90 2.11
N CYS A 200 7.27 15.99 1.06
CA CYS A 200 8.72 16.21 1.18
C CYS A 200 9.26 17.45 0.44
N GLY A 201 8.39 18.38 0.03
CA GLY A 201 8.76 19.67 -0.57
C GLY A 201 8.41 19.81 -2.05
N ALA A 202 9.17 20.64 -2.77
CA ALA A 202 8.81 21.13 -4.11
C ALA A 202 8.57 20.02 -5.15
N ASN A 203 9.41 18.98 -5.15
CA ASN A 203 9.31 17.88 -6.10
C ASN A 203 8.75 16.59 -5.47
N HIS A 204 7.90 16.72 -4.44
CA HIS A 204 7.25 15.57 -3.78
C HIS A 204 6.58 14.60 -4.77
N SER A 205 5.92 15.13 -5.80
CA SER A 205 5.24 14.33 -6.84
C SER A 205 6.19 13.68 -7.86
N PHE A 206 7.50 13.93 -7.79
CA PHE A 206 8.48 13.61 -8.84
C PHE A 206 9.62 12.71 -8.34
N MET A 207 9.37 11.89 -7.32
CA MET A 207 10.30 10.88 -6.81
C MET A 207 9.63 9.50 -6.73
N PRO A 208 9.33 8.89 -7.90
CA PRO A 208 8.68 7.59 -7.97
C PRO A 208 9.61 6.47 -7.51
N ILE A 209 9.02 5.30 -7.31
CA ILE A 209 9.68 4.07 -6.93
C ILE A 209 9.38 3.06 -8.03
N VAL A 210 10.40 2.40 -8.54
CA VAL A 210 10.22 1.28 -9.48
C VAL A 210 11.00 0.09 -8.99
N LEU A 211 10.27 -0.97 -8.71
CA LEU A 211 10.79 -2.25 -8.30
C LEU A 211 10.65 -3.24 -9.45
N GLU A 212 11.74 -3.92 -9.80
CA GLU A 212 11.76 -4.94 -10.84
C GLU A 212 12.04 -6.32 -10.22
N ALA A 213 11.03 -7.19 -10.28
CA ALA A 213 11.13 -8.58 -9.84
C ALA A 213 11.59 -9.46 -11.01
N THR A 214 12.75 -10.10 -10.87
CA THR A 214 13.39 -10.87 -11.94
C THR A 214 13.68 -12.31 -11.52
N LEU A 215 14.06 -13.15 -12.49
CA LEU A 215 14.61 -14.46 -12.19
C LEU A 215 15.90 -14.31 -11.36
N HIS A 216 16.12 -15.24 -10.42
CA HIS A 216 17.33 -15.27 -9.59
C HIS A 216 18.62 -15.16 -10.42
N SER A 217 18.72 -15.89 -11.53
CA SER A 217 19.88 -15.84 -12.42
C SER A 217 20.10 -14.46 -13.06
N ALA A 218 19.03 -13.75 -13.41
CA ALA A 218 19.09 -12.40 -13.95
C ALA A 218 19.49 -11.39 -12.87
N PHE A 219 18.93 -11.52 -11.66
CA PHE A 219 19.30 -10.72 -10.49
C PHE A 219 20.80 -10.84 -10.16
N PHE A 220 21.33 -12.06 -10.04
CA PHE A 220 22.76 -12.26 -9.77
C PHE A 220 23.65 -11.79 -10.91
N LYS A 221 23.21 -11.92 -12.17
CA LYS A 221 23.94 -11.35 -13.31
C LYS A 221 24.01 -9.82 -13.21
N TRP A 222 22.89 -9.17 -12.90
CA TRP A 222 22.85 -7.72 -12.70
C TRP A 222 23.74 -7.27 -11.53
N LEU A 223 23.69 -7.97 -10.40
CA LEU A 223 24.50 -7.69 -9.22
C LEU A 223 26.01 -7.78 -9.50
N ASN A 224 26.41 -8.65 -10.43
CA ASN A 224 27.80 -8.79 -10.84
C ASN A 224 28.26 -7.74 -11.86
N LEU A 225 27.34 -7.13 -12.60
CA LEU A 225 27.65 -6.11 -13.62
C LEU A 225 27.80 -4.70 -13.05
N LYS A 226 27.06 -4.39 -11.98
CA LYS A 226 27.20 -3.16 -11.19
C LYS A 226 28.32 -3.32 -10.17
#